data_AF-A0A849P6K0-F1
#
_entry.id   AF-A0A849P6K0-F1
#
_cell.length_a   1.000
_cell.length_b   1.000
_cell.length_c   1.000
_cell.angle_alpha   90.00
_cell.angle_beta   90.00
_cell.angle_gamma   90.00
#
_symmetry.space_group_name_H-M   'P 1'
#
loop_
_entity.id
_entity.type
_entity.pdbx_description
1 polymer ?
#
loop_
_entity_poly.entity_id
_entity_poly.type
_entity_poly.pdbx_seq_one_letter_code
_entity_poly.pdbx_strand_id
1 'polypeptide(L)' 'MSKNKYNTNSQSPASKAARMKAAHEYDKKMRELGLIKNIGLRLPIEVFNDFDGLAKKHGITRTECLRMLLAHYHNQ' A
#
# COMPACT_ATOMS: atom_id res chain seq x y z
N MET A 1 36.56 18.56 1.85
CA MET A 1 35.08 18.69 1.76
C MET A 1 34.59 17.75 0.66
N SER A 2 34.01 16.60 1.03
CA SER A 2 33.50 15.63 0.06
C SER A 2 32.12 16.08 -0.45
N LYS A 3 32.01 16.34 -1.76
CA LYS A 3 30.73 16.68 -2.40
C LYS A 3 29.90 15.40 -2.49
N ASN A 4 28.90 15.24 -1.61
CA ASN A 4 27.87 14.21 -1.75
C ASN A 4 27.10 14.47 -3.05
N LYS A 5 27.42 13.73 -4.11
CA LYS A 5 26.62 13.67 -5.34
C LYS A 5 25.31 12.96 -5.00
N TYR A 6 24.23 13.71 -4.84
CA TYR A 6 22.88 13.14 -4.84
C TYR A 6 22.67 12.42 -6.19
N ASN A 7 22.51 11.10 -6.14
CA ASN A 7 22.25 10.28 -7.32
C ASN A 7 20.82 10.53 -7.79
N THR A 8 20.66 11.48 -8.72
CA THR A 8 19.40 11.86 -9.37
C THR A 8 18.74 10.73 -10.17
N ASN A 9 19.39 9.56 -10.30
CA ASN A 9 18.84 8.40 -10.97
C ASN A 9 17.63 7.77 -10.26
N SER A 10 17.41 8.00 -8.96
CA SER A 10 16.28 7.40 -8.22
C SER A 10 14.91 7.98 -8.61
N GLN A 11 14.90 9.14 -9.27
CA GLN A 11 13.68 9.84 -9.72
C GLN A 11 13.50 9.83 -11.24
N SER A 12 14.41 9.21 -12.00
CA SER A 12 14.26 9.10 -13.46
C SER A 12 13.06 8.21 -13.83
N PRO A 13 12.40 8.44 -14.97
CA PRO A 13 11.29 7.59 -15.43
C PRO A 13 11.66 6.10 -15.49
N ALA A 14 12.89 5.79 -15.90
CA ALA A 14 13.41 4.43 -15.97
C ALA A 14 13.52 3.77 -14.58
N SER A 15 14.00 4.48 -13.56
CA SER A 15 14.08 3.93 -12.20
C SER A 15 12.71 3.82 -11.53
N LYS A 16 11.77 4.71 -11.85
CA LYS A 16 10.37 4.56 -11.44
C LYS A 16 9.75 3.28 -12.04
N ALA A 17 9.95 3.04 -13.34
CA ALA A 17 9.46 1.83 -14.01
C ALA A 17 10.07 0.55 -13.41
N ALA A 18 11.38 0.55 -13.15
CA ALA A 18 12.06 -0.57 -12.50
C ALA A 18 11.50 -0.86 -11.10
N ARG A 19 11.22 0.17 -10.29
CA ARG A 19 10.60 0.02 -8.96
C ARG A 19 9.19 -0.56 -9.03
N MET A 20 8.38 -0.10 -9.99
CA MET A 20 7.02 -0.63 -10.20
C MET A 20 7.05 -2.10 -10.60
N LYS A 21 7.99 -2.49 -11.49
CA LYS A 21 8.17 -3.88 -11.92
C LYS A 21 8.60 -4.77 -10.75
N ALA A 22 9.57 -4.33 -9.95
CA ALA A 22 10.03 -5.06 -8.78
C ALA A 22 8.92 -5.24 -7.72
N ALA A 23 8.10 -4.20 -7.48
CA ALA A 23 6.95 -4.30 -6.59
C ALA A 23 5.92 -5.33 -7.09
N HIS A 24 5.64 -5.33 -8.39
CA HIS A 24 4.73 -6.29 -9.00
C HIS A 24 5.24 -7.75 -8.90
N GLU A 25 6.54 -7.96 -9.12
CA GLU A 25 7.18 -9.27 -8.97
C GLU A 25 7.17 -9.75 -7.51
N TYR A 26 7.40 -8.85 -6.57
CA TYR A 26 7.29 -9.14 -5.14
C TYR A 26 5.86 -9.58 -4.76
N ASP A 27 4.84 -8.80 -5.13
CA ASP A 27 3.44 -9.12 -4.85
C ASP A 27 2.99 -10.42 -5.52
N LYS A 28 3.49 -10.70 -6.73
CA LYS A 28 3.26 -11.99 -7.41
C LYS A 28 3.83 -13.14 -6.59
N LYS A 29 5.10 -13.06 -6.18
CA LYS A 29 5.76 -14.09 -5.37
C LYS A 29 5.05 -14.31 -4.02
N MET A 30 4.66 -13.24 -3.34
CA MET A 30 3.95 -13.33 -2.05
C MET A 30 2.57 -14.01 -2.20
N ARG A 31 1.88 -13.79 -3.33
CA ARG A 31 0.63 -14.50 -3.65
C ARG A 31 0.88 -15.99 -3.92
N GLU A 32 1.91 -16.31 -4.71
CA GLU A 32 2.27 -17.70 -5.03
C GLU A 32 2.67 -18.50 -3.77
N LEU A 33 3.34 -17.86 -2.82
CA LEU A 33 3.67 -18.45 -1.52
C LEU A 33 2.47 -18.55 -0.55
N GLY A 34 1.29 -18.08 -0.95
CA GLY A 34 0.09 -18.10 -0.11
C GLY A 34 0.12 -17.11 1.06
N LEU A 35 1.08 -16.18 1.08
CA LEU A 35 1.29 -15.22 2.17
C LEU A 35 0.36 -14.01 2.09
N ILE A 36 -0.10 -13.66 0.88
CA ILE A 36 -1.10 -12.59 0.68
C ILE A 36 -2.21 -13.06 -0.26
N LYS A 37 -3.42 -12.53 -0.05
CA LYS A 37 -4.58 -12.73 -0.93
C LYS A 37 -5.19 -11.39 -1.28
N ASN A 38 -5.71 -11.28 -2.50
CA ASN A 38 -6.43 -10.09 -2.94
C ASN A 38 -7.89 -10.18 -2.47
N ILE A 39 -8.42 -9.05 -1.99
CA ILE A 39 -9.83 -8.92 -1.62
C ILE A 39 -10.43 -7.84 -2.52
N GLY A 40 -11.47 -8.20 -3.29
CA GLY A 40 -12.30 -7.24 -4.02
C GLY A 40 -13.55 -6.93 -3.21
N LEU A 41 -13.76 -5.67 -2.85
CA LEU A 41 -14.93 -5.23 -2.10
C LEU A 41 -15.84 -4.38 -2.98
N ARG A 42 -17.15 -4.56 -2.83
CA ARG A 42 -18.18 -3.64 -3.34
C ARG A 42 -18.89 -3.05 -2.14
N LEU A 43 -18.80 -1.73 -1.99
CA LEU A 43 -19.36 -1.01 -0.85
C LEU A 43 -20.34 0.05 -1.37
N PRO A 44 -21.43 0.35 -0.63
CA PRO A 44 -22.19 1.57 -0.84
C PRO A 44 -21.27 2.80 -0.80
N ILE A 45 -21.57 3.81 -1.60
CA ILE A 45 -20.68 4.96 -1.78
C ILE A 45 -20.42 5.72 -0.47
N GLU A 46 -21.43 5.81 0.39
CA GLU A 46 -21.34 6.44 1.71
C GLU A 46 -20.33 5.72 2.60
N VAL A 47 -20.46 4.39 2.71
CA VAL A 47 -19.54 3.55 3.48
C VAL A 47 -18.12 3.62 2.94
N PHE A 48 -17.96 3.65 1.61
CA PHE A 48 -16.65 3.81 1.00
C PHE A 48 -16.01 5.15 1.36
N ASN A 49 -16.78 6.25 1.30
CA ASN A 49 -16.29 7.58 1.61
C ASN A 49 -15.91 7.71 3.09
N ASP A 50 -16.69 7.12 4.00
CA ASP A 50 -16.38 7.09 5.42
C ASP A 50 -15.09 6.32 5.69
N PHE A 51 -14.94 5.15 5.07
CA PHE A 51 -13.72 4.34 5.17
C PHE A 51 -12.49 5.07 4.62
N ASP A 52 -12.61 5.69 3.45
CA ASP A 52 -11.54 6.47 2.82
C ASP A 52 -11.20 7.74 3.64
N GLY A 53 -12.22 8.40 4.19
CA GLY A 53 -12.09 9.54 5.08
C GLY A 53 -11.36 9.18 6.38
N LEU A 54 -11.67 8.03 6.97
CA LEU A 54 -10.97 7.52 8.15
C LEU A 54 -9.49 7.25 7.85
N ALA A 55 -9.20 6.55 6.76
CA ALA A 55 -7.81 6.29 6.35
C ALA A 55 -7.02 7.60 6.14
N LYS A 56 -7.62 8.59 5.47
CA LYS A 56 -7.03 9.92 5.26
C LYS A 56 -6.80 10.69 6.55
N LYS A 57 -7.79 10.70 7.46
CA LYS A 57 -7.71 11.38 8.76
C LYS A 57 -6.52 10.89 9.59
N HIS A 58 -6.22 9.59 9.50
CA HIS A 58 -5.10 8.98 10.22
C HIS A 58 -3.79 8.94 9.42
N GLY A 59 -3.79 9.41 8.17
CA GLY A 59 -2.60 9.40 7.31
C GLY A 59 -2.12 7.99 6.94
N ILE A 60 -3.02 7.01 6.91
CA ILE A 60 -2.71 5.60 6.67
C ILE A 60 -3.31 5.10 5.34
N THR A 61 -2.85 3.93 4.90
CA THR A 61 -3.44 3.28 3.73
C THR A 61 -4.79 2.65 4.07
N ARG A 62 -5.65 2.46 3.05
CA ARG A 62 -6.90 1.71 3.20
C ARG A 62 -6.68 0.30 3.77
N THR A 63 -5.64 -0.39 3.32
CA THR A 63 -5.29 -1.73 3.84
C THR A 63 -4.98 -1.69 5.33
N GLU A 64 -4.25 -0.67 5.80
CA GLU A 64 -3.94 -0.50 7.22
C GLU A 64 -5.19 -0.14 8.03
N CYS A 65 -6.06 0.72 7.48
CA CYS A 65 -7.35 1.03 8.08
C CYS A 65 -8.21 -0.23 8.26
N LEU A 66 -8.23 -1.13 7.27
CA LEU A 66 -8.92 -2.43 7.38
C LEU A 66 -8.30 -3.31 8.47
N ARG A 67 -6.97 -3.33 8.62
CA ARG A 67 -6.30 -4.07 9.71
C ARG A 67 -6.67 -3.53 11.08
N MET A 68 -6.74 -2.21 11.25
CA MET A 68 -7.18 -1.59 12.50
C MET A 68 -8.62 -1.97 12.84
N LEU A 69 -9.53 -1.97 11.86
CA LEU A 69 -10.90 -2.42 12.05
C LEU A 69 -10.95 -3.89 12.51
N LEU A 70 -10.21 -4.79 11.86
CA LEU A 70 -10.14 -6.20 12.27
C LEU A 70 -9.58 -6.37 13.69
N ALA A 71 -8.50 -5.66 14.02
CA ALA A 71 -7.91 -5.69 15.35
C ALA A 71 -8.89 -5.19 16.42
N HIS A 72 -9.68 -4.16 16.11
CA HIS A 72 -10.71 -3.67 17.02
C HIS A 72 -11.77 -4.73 17.31
N TYR A 73 -12.31 -5.40 16.29
CA TYR A 73 -13.33 -6.45 16.48
C TYR A 73 -12.78 -7.74 17.11
N HIS A 74 -11.50 -8.06 16.94
CA HIS A 74 -10.89 -9.23 17.60
C HIS A 74 -10.64 -9.04 19.10
N ASN A 75 -10.48 -7.79 19.55
CA ASN A 75 -10.18 -7.45 20.94
C ASN A 75 -11.44 -7.08 21.76
N GLN A 76 -12.63 -7.19 21.17
CA GLN A 76 -13.92 -7.13 21.86
C GLN A 76 -14.33 -8.53 22.30
#